data_AF-A0A7R9TKK9-F1
#
_entry.id   AF-A0A7R9TKK9-F1
#
_cell.length_a   1.000
_cell.length_b   1.000
_cell.length_c   1.000
_cell.angle_alpha   90.00
_cell.angle_beta   90.00
_cell.angle_gamma   90.00
#
_symmetry.space_group_name_H-M   'P 1'
#
loop_
_entity.id
_entity.type
_entity.pdbx_description
1 polymer ?
#
loop_
_entity_poly.entity_id
_entity_poly.type
_entity_poly.pdbx_seq_one_letter_code
_entity_poly.pdbx_strand_id
1 'polypeptide(L)'
;GSYARDSYGRLTGVLVDEAAAHVLSFAPPAPLTARLEAAHAASRAAAKVGATLLCDMTDISVPQEMAFADLQDVYASAASQSLLSTRVFAYAPLSQRAKLAALVKSKGYTDSTGMVSWGGLKAFFDGSLGSRSALFDAPYEGEDAEEGNAGLNVTSIAHIKAEARAGAEAGLSLAVHAIG
;
A
#
# COMPACT_ATOMS: atom_id res chain seq x y z
N GLY A 1 -10.34 -6.95 -6.85
CA GLY A 1 -10.71 -5.69 -7.57
C GLY A 1 -11.74 -5.93 -8.67
N SER A 2 -12.28 -4.86 -9.29
CA SER A 2 -13.29 -4.98 -10.36
C SER A 2 -13.08 -3.99 -11.52
N TYR A 3 -13.55 -4.39 -12.71
CA TYR A 3 -13.61 -3.53 -13.90
C TYR A 3 -15.04 -3.05 -14.08
N ALA A 4 -15.30 -1.76 -13.89
CA ALA A 4 -16.67 -1.25 -13.89
C ALA A 4 -17.29 -1.30 -15.29
N ARG A 5 -18.56 -1.70 -15.34
CA ARG A 5 -19.35 -1.84 -16.58
C ARG A 5 -20.57 -0.94 -16.56
N ASP A 6 -20.98 -0.49 -17.74
CA ASP A 6 -22.25 0.22 -17.92
C ASP A 6 -23.44 -0.76 -17.92
N SER A 7 -24.66 -0.22 -18.03
CA SER A 7 -25.90 -1.01 -18.09
C SER A 7 -25.99 -1.95 -19.31
N TYR A 8 -25.11 -1.81 -20.29
CA TYR A 8 -25.01 -2.67 -21.47
C TYR A 8 -23.86 -3.69 -21.34
N GLY A 9 -23.22 -3.77 -20.17
CA GLY A 9 -22.10 -4.68 -19.90
C GLY A 9 -20.76 -4.23 -20.49
N ARG A 10 -20.65 -3.01 -21.05
CA ARG A 10 -19.41 -2.51 -21.66
C ARG A 10 -18.49 -1.89 -20.60
N LEU A 11 -17.19 -2.04 -20.77
CA LEU A 11 -16.19 -1.43 -19.87
C LEU A 11 -16.29 0.10 -19.93
N THR A 12 -16.31 0.73 -18.76
CA THR A 12 -16.38 2.20 -18.62
C THR A 12 -15.00 2.86 -18.56
N GLY A 13 -13.95 2.08 -18.35
CA GLY A 13 -12.59 2.58 -18.08
C GLY A 13 -12.31 2.84 -16.59
N VAL A 14 -13.30 2.68 -15.71
CA VAL A 14 -13.09 2.76 -14.25
C VAL A 14 -12.55 1.42 -13.74
N LEU A 15 -11.38 1.49 -13.07
CA LEU A 15 -10.67 0.37 -12.47
C LEU A 15 -10.74 0.50 -10.95
N VAL A 16 -11.15 -0.55 -10.26
CA VAL A 16 -11.35 -0.54 -8.80
C VAL A 16 -10.36 -1.49 -8.13
N ASP A 17 -9.68 -0.98 -7.10
CA ASP A 17 -8.74 -1.69 -6.24
C ASP A 17 -7.65 -2.42 -7.06
N GLU A 18 -7.49 -3.73 -6.87
CA GLU A 18 -6.48 -4.55 -7.57
C GLU A 18 -6.65 -4.60 -9.09
N ALA A 19 -7.82 -4.24 -9.64
CA ALA A 19 -7.97 -4.14 -11.10
C ALA A 19 -7.08 -3.02 -11.66
N ALA A 20 -6.88 -1.94 -10.90
CA ALA A 20 -5.94 -0.89 -11.25
C ALA A 20 -4.49 -1.42 -11.21
N ALA A 21 -4.12 -2.15 -10.15
CA ALA A 21 -2.80 -2.75 -10.02
C ALA A 21 -2.50 -3.72 -11.18
N HIS A 22 -3.47 -4.54 -11.58
CA HIS A 22 -3.33 -5.45 -12.71
C HIS A 22 -3.06 -4.69 -14.01
N VAL A 23 -3.83 -3.65 -14.33
CA VAL A 23 -3.59 -2.84 -15.55
C VAL A 23 -2.25 -2.12 -15.49
N LEU A 24 -1.92 -1.49 -14.35
CA LEU A 24 -0.66 -0.78 -14.14
C LEU A 24 0.56 -1.70 -14.19
N SER A 25 0.41 -3.01 -13.92
CA SER A 25 1.51 -3.97 -14.03
C SER A 25 2.05 -4.13 -15.46
N PHE A 26 1.27 -3.75 -16.48
CA PHE A 26 1.71 -3.76 -17.88
C PHE A 26 2.31 -2.41 -18.32
N ALA A 27 2.14 -1.35 -17.52
CA ALA A 27 2.71 -0.05 -17.83
C ALA A 27 4.19 0.00 -17.42
N PRO A 28 5.06 0.67 -18.20
CA PRO A 28 6.43 0.91 -17.76
C PRO A 28 6.40 1.75 -16.47
N PRO A 29 7.27 1.44 -15.48
CA PRO A 29 7.34 2.24 -14.27
C PRO A 29 7.75 3.68 -14.60
N ALA A 30 7.27 4.63 -13.81
CA ALA A 30 7.74 6.00 -13.89
C ALA A 30 9.28 6.03 -13.68
N PRO A 31 10.02 6.87 -14.44
CA PRO A 31 11.46 7.00 -14.25
C PRO A 31 11.82 7.30 -12.79
N LEU A 32 12.95 6.78 -12.32
CA LEU A 32 13.41 7.00 -10.94
C LEU A 32 13.46 8.49 -10.57
N THR A 33 13.86 9.35 -11.50
CA THR A 33 13.89 10.81 -11.31
C THR A 33 12.51 11.38 -10.96
N ALA A 34 11.47 10.97 -11.68
CA ALA A 34 10.09 11.40 -11.41
C ALA A 34 9.59 10.89 -10.04
N ARG A 35 9.91 9.64 -9.68
CA ARG A 35 9.57 9.08 -8.37
C ARG A 35 10.28 9.81 -7.21
N LEU A 36 11.56 10.17 -7.40
CA LEU A 36 12.33 10.97 -6.43
C LEU A 36 11.77 12.38 -6.27
N GLU A 37 11.40 13.03 -7.37
CA GLU A 37 10.75 14.35 -7.33
C GLU A 37 9.43 14.30 -6.56
N ALA A 38 8.62 13.25 -6.75
CA ALA A 38 7.38 13.05 -6.03
C ALA A 38 7.62 12.88 -4.51
N ALA A 39 8.58 12.02 -4.11
CA ALA A 39 8.93 11.83 -2.70
C ALA A 39 9.43 13.12 -2.04
N HIS A 40 10.29 13.87 -2.72
CA HIS A 40 10.78 15.17 -2.26
C HIS A 40 9.64 16.19 -2.11
N ALA A 41 8.75 16.27 -3.10
CA ALA A 41 7.60 17.17 -3.06
C ALA A 41 6.65 16.84 -1.90
N ALA A 42 6.33 15.56 -1.69
CA ALA A 42 5.49 15.09 -0.60
C ALA A 42 6.11 15.40 0.77
N SER A 43 7.41 15.11 0.93
CA SER A 43 8.14 15.40 2.17
C SER A 43 8.16 16.89 2.50
N ARG A 44 8.40 17.77 1.52
CA ARG A 44 8.33 19.23 1.74
C ARG A 44 6.92 19.70 2.07
N ALA A 45 5.90 19.16 1.41
CA ALA A 45 4.52 19.52 1.67
C ALA A 45 4.12 19.17 3.12
N ALA A 46 4.52 17.99 3.59
CA ALA A 46 4.33 17.57 4.97
C ALA A 46 5.08 18.48 5.97
N ALA A 47 6.34 18.80 5.71
CA ALA A 47 7.11 19.69 6.58
C ALA A 47 6.49 21.09 6.71
N LYS A 48 5.90 21.63 5.64
CA LYS A 48 5.23 22.94 5.64
C LYS A 48 4.04 23.01 6.61
N VAL A 49 3.42 21.88 6.92
CA VAL A 49 2.31 21.80 7.90
C VAL A 49 2.77 21.31 9.28
N GLY A 50 4.09 21.25 9.52
CA GLY A 50 4.68 20.86 10.80
C GLY A 50 4.76 19.34 11.03
N ALA A 51 4.42 18.51 10.03
CA ALA A 51 4.64 17.08 10.14
C ALA A 51 6.15 16.76 10.07
N THR A 52 6.62 15.89 10.96
CA THR A 52 8.04 15.53 11.07
C THR A 52 8.34 14.07 10.71
N LEU A 53 7.30 13.24 10.58
CA LEU A 53 7.37 11.85 10.17
C LEU A 53 6.16 11.51 9.31
N LEU A 54 6.39 10.77 8.22
CA LEU A 54 5.36 10.19 7.37
C LEU A 54 5.43 8.66 7.47
N CYS A 55 4.28 8.02 7.60
CA CYS A 55 4.17 6.57 7.42
C CYS A 55 3.75 6.31 5.98
N ASP A 56 4.65 5.75 5.17
CA ASP A 56 4.30 5.29 3.82
C ASP A 56 3.66 3.91 3.95
N MET A 57 2.38 3.83 3.62
CA MET A 57 1.55 2.67 3.89
C MET A 57 1.43 1.72 2.70
N THR A 58 2.14 1.95 1.58
CA THR A 58 1.87 1.33 0.26
C THR A 58 0.41 1.47 -0.20
N ASP A 59 0.12 1.07 -1.43
CA ASP A 59 -1.22 1.12 -2.03
C ASP A 59 -1.59 -0.26 -2.62
N ILE A 60 -2.85 -0.65 -2.49
CA ILE A 60 -3.40 -1.86 -3.12
C ILE A 60 -3.51 -1.72 -4.62
N SER A 61 -3.66 -0.49 -5.12
CA SER A 61 -3.83 -0.17 -6.53
C SER A 61 -2.51 -0.05 -7.30
N VAL A 62 -1.36 -0.25 -6.66
CA VAL A 62 -0.06 -0.31 -7.33
C VAL A 62 0.52 -1.74 -7.35
N PRO A 63 1.33 -2.11 -8.35
CA PRO A 63 2.03 -3.38 -8.35
C PRO A 63 2.90 -3.54 -7.09
N GLN A 64 2.67 -4.59 -6.31
CA GLN A 64 3.28 -4.74 -4.98
C GLN A 64 4.82 -4.91 -5.03
N GLU A 65 5.35 -5.42 -6.14
CA GLU A 65 6.80 -5.44 -6.39
C GLU A 65 7.40 -4.04 -6.56
N MET A 66 6.67 -3.13 -7.22
CA MET A 66 7.10 -1.74 -7.40
C MET A 66 7.12 -1.00 -6.07
N ALA A 67 6.10 -1.20 -5.23
CA ALA A 67 6.03 -0.60 -3.90
C ALA A 67 7.22 -1.01 -3.02
N PHE A 68 7.65 -2.27 -3.09
CA PHE A 68 8.85 -2.70 -2.36
C PHE A 68 10.14 -2.12 -2.97
N ALA A 69 10.22 -2.01 -4.29
CA ALA A 69 11.37 -1.40 -4.97
C ALA A 69 11.54 0.08 -4.59
N ASP A 70 10.46 0.84 -4.41
CA ASP A 70 10.51 2.24 -3.97
C ASP A 70 11.19 2.41 -2.61
N LEU A 71 11.00 1.45 -1.69
CA LEU A 71 11.68 1.42 -0.40
C LEU A 71 13.21 1.43 -0.56
N GLN A 72 13.72 0.73 -1.57
CA GLN A 72 15.15 0.62 -1.83
C GLN A 72 15.66 1.73 -2.74
N ASP A 73 15.00 1.97 -3.87
CA ASP A 73 15.49 2.87 -4.92
C ASP A 73 15.23 4.34 -4.58
N VAL A 74 14.00 4.65 -4.15
CA VAL A 74 13.55 6.03 -3.96
C VAL A 74 13.98 6.54 -2.60
N TYR A 75 13.60 5.86 -1.52
CA TYR A 75 13.87 6.38 -0.19
C TYR A 75 15.36 6.37 0.17
N ALA A 76 16.13 5.33 -0.21
CA ALA A 76 17.58 5.34 0.04
C ALA A 76 18.30 6.44 -0.77
N SER A 77 17.89 6.66 -2.03
CA SER A 77 18.45 7.74 -2.85
C SER A 77 18.06 9.12 -2.32
N ALA A 78 16.79 9.33 -1.94
CA ALA A 78 16.32 10.58 -1.38
C ALA A 78 17.01 10.92 -0.05
N ALA A 79 17.21 9.93 0.80
CA ALA A 79 17.93 10.09 2.07
C ALA A 79 19.41 10.46 1.84
N SER A 80 20.12 9.70 1.01
CA SER A 80 21.55 9.96 0.71
C SER A 80 21.79 11.30 0.03
N GLN A 81 20.84 11.79 -0.75
CA GLN A 81 20.87 13.11 -1.39
C GLN A 81 20.30 14.24 -0.53
N SER A 82 19.92 13.96 0.72
CA SER A 82 19.31 14.94 1.64
C SER A 82 18.06 15.64 1.07
N LEU A 83 17.25 14.91 0.30
CA LEU A 83 16.02 15.41 -0.33
C LEU A 83 14.78 15.29 0.58
N LEU A 84 14.89 14.62 1.73
CA LEU A 84 13.79 14.44 2.66
C LEU A 84 13.80 15.56 3.72
N SER A 85 12.68 16.28 3.83
CA SER A 85 12.43 17.27 4.89
C SER A 85 11.72 16.67 6.13
N THR A 86 11.25 15.44 6.02
CA THR A 86 10.56 14.67 7.06
C THR A 86 11.14 13.27 7.12
N ARG A 87 11.11 12.65 8.30
CA ARG A 87 11.40 11.21 8.40
C ARG A 87 10.33 10.40 7.68
N VAL A 88 10.69 9.20 7.24
CA VAL A 88 9.76 8.24 6.64
C VAL A 88 9.85 6.93 7.40
N PHE A 89 8.71 6.36 7.75
CA PHE A 89 8.59 4.97 8.17
C PHE A 89 7.81 4.21 7.09
N ALA A 90 8.49 3.33 6.36
CA ALA A 90 7.93 2.63 5.21
C ALA A 90 7.37 1.26 5.60
N TYR A 91 6.14 1.02 5.18
CA TYR A 91 5.47 -0.28 5.24
C TYR A 91 5.62 -1.00 3.90
N ALA A 92 6.09 -2.24 3.91
CA ALA A 92 6.08 -3.11 2.74
C ALA A 92 4.71 -3.80 2.59
N PRO A 93 4.29 -4.16 1.36
CA PRO A 93 3.15 -5.04 1.18
C PRO A 93 3.28 -6.35 1.95
N LEU A 94 2.17 -6.88 2.47
CA LEU A 94 2.14 -8.17 3.19
C LEU A 94 2.81 -9.30 2.40
N SER A 95 2.57 -9.34 1.08
CA SER A 95 3.16 -10.33 0.16
C SER A 95 4.69 -10.27 0.07
N GLN A 96 5.30 -9.14 0.48
CA GLN A 96 6.75 -8.92 0.46
C GLN A 96 7.40 -9.17 1.82
N ARG A 97 6.68 -9.78 2.78
CA ARG A 97 7.17 -10.05 4.14
C ARG A 97 8.55 -10.68 4.19
N ALA A 98 8.79 -11.73 3.39
CA ALA A 98 10.08 -12.42 3.40
C ALA A 98 11.24 -11.50 2.99
N LYS A 99 11.03 -10.61 2.01
CA LYS A 99 12.03 -9.63 1.58
C LYS A 99 12.27 -8.58 2.65
N LEU A 100 11.20 -8.08 3.29
CA LEU A 100 11.34 -7.13 4.39
C LEU A 100 12.08 -7.74 5.59
N ALA A 101 11.76 -8.97 5.97
CA ALA A 101 12.46 -9.67 7.04
C ALA A 101 13.97 -9.84 6.73
N ALA A 102 14.31 -10.17 5.48
CA ALA A 102 15.70 -10.26 5.04
C ALA A 102 16.41 -8.89 5.06
N LEU A 103 15.70 -7.82 4.67
CA LEU A 103 16.21 -6.45 4.75
C LEU A 103 16.51 -6.05 6.20
N VAL A 104 15.56 -6.28 7.11
CA VAL A 104 15.74 -6.00 8.55
C VAL A 104 16.93 -6.78 9.12
N LYS A 105 17.04 -8.07 8.79
CA LYS A 105 18.16 -8.90 9.25
C LYS A 105 19.52 -8.41 8.74
N SER A 106 19.57 -7.85 7.54
CA SER A 106 20.84 -7.42 6.92
C SER A 106 21.23 -5.98 7.24
N LYS A 107 20.26 -5.08 7.39
CA LYS A 107 20.50 -3.63 7.53
C LYS A 107 19.95 -3.00 8.81
N GLY A 108 19.27 -3.77 9.67
CA GLY A 108 18.50 -3.23 10.78
C GLY A 108 17.21 -2.55 10.30
N TYR A 109 16.63 -1.68 11.11
CA TYR A 109 15.33 -1.05 10.85
C TYR A 109 15.41 0.34 10.22
N THR A 110 16.60 0.94 10.15
CA THR A 110 16.78 2.34 9.77
C THR A 110 18.00 2.48 8.89
N ASP A 111 17.92 3.37 7.90
CA ASP A 111 19.04 3.68 7.02
C ASP A 111 20.17 4.43 7.77
N SER A 112 21.33 4.56 7.11
CA SER A 112 22.50 5.18 7.74
C SER A 112 22.33 6.69 8.00
N THR A 113 21.37 7.35 7.34
CA THR A 113 21.09 8.77 7.57
C THR A 113 20.13 9.01 8.75
N GLY A 114 19.39 7.98 9.19
CA GLY A 114 18.34 8.11 10.20
C GLY A 114 17.03 8.70 9.68
N MET A 115 16.93 9.00 8.39
CA MET A 115 15.75 9.63 7.78
C MET A 115 14.70 8.62 7.36
N VAL A 116 15.10 7.37 7.07
CA VAL A 116 14.19 6.35 6.55
C VAL A 116 14.28 5.12 7.45
N SER A 117 13.14 4.71 7.97
CA SER A 117 12.98 3.46 8.70
C SER A 117 11.99 2.54 7.99
N TRP A 118 12.08 1.24 8.25
CA TRP A 118 11.21 0.20 7.73
C TRP A 118 10.98 -0.86 8.81
N GLY A 119 10.17 -1.87 8.50
CA GLY A 119 9.81 -2.94 9.43
C GLY A 119 8.31 -3.05 9.69
N GLY A 120 7.50 -2.30 8.96
CA GLY A 120 6.06 -2.46 8.91
C GLY A 120 5.61 -3.26 7.69
N LEU A 121 4.57 -4.07 7.86
CA LEU A 121 3.83 -4.74 6.80
C LEU A 121 2.46 -4.07 6.67
N LYS A 122 1.98 -3.86 5.45
CA LYS A 122 0.63 -3.40 5.17
C LYS A 122 -0.19 -4.54 4.58
N ALA A 123 -1.36 -4.77 5.17
CA ALA A 123 -2.41 -5.62 4.62
C ALA A 123 -3.69 -4.84 4.34
N PHE A 124 -4.55 -5.41 3.49
CA PHE A 124 -5.89 -4.92 3.18
C PHE A 124 -6.89 -6.04 3.39
N PHE A 125 -7.80 -5.88 4.34
CA PHE A 125 -8.90 -6.81 4.58
C PHE A 125 -10.02 -6.60 3.56
N ASP A 126 -10.38 -5.35 3.31
CA ASP A 126 -11.42 -4.92 2.39
C ASP A 126 -10.98 -3.72 1.53
N GLY A 127 -11.91 -3.18 0.74
CA GLY A 127 -11.70 -2.03 -0.12
C GLY A 127 -12.15 -0.71 0.51
N SER A 128 -12.88 0.13 -0.24
CA SER A 128 -13.31 1.45 0.23
C SER A 128 -14.82 1.65 0.15
N LEU A 129 -15.34 2.55 0.99
CA LEU A 129 -16.76 2.92 0.96
C LEU A 129 -17.15 3.60 -0.37
N GLY A 130 -16.28 4.46 -0.90
CA GLY A 130 -16.56 5.23 -2.12
C GLY A 130 -16.69 4.38 -3.37
N SER A 131 -15.92 3.29 -3.45
CA SER A 131 -16.00 2.28 -4.52
C SER A 131 -17.01 1.17 -4.23
N ARG A 132 -17.73 1.23 -3.10
CA ARG A 132 -18.60 0.16 -2.59
C ARG A 132 -17.86 -1.20 -2.47
N SER A 133 -16.58 -1.16 -2.10
CA SER A 133 -15.76 -2.37 -1.91
C SER A 133 -15.33 -2.62 -0.46
N ALA A 134 -15.62 -1.71 0.48
CA ALA A 134 -15.55 -2.02 1.91
C ALA A 134 -16.58 -3.09 2.28
N LEU A 135 -16.20 -4.05 3.13
CA LEU A 135 -16.95 -5.28 3.37
C LEU A 135 -17.81 -5.19 4.63
N PHE A 136 -19.13 -5.12 4.46
CA PHE A 136 -20.10 -5.05 5.54
C PHE A 136 -20.84 -6.38 5.77
N ASP A 137 -21.51 -6.50 6.92
CA ASP A 137 -22.35 -7.66 7.27
C ASP A 137 -23.61 -7.77 6.41
N ALA A 138 -24.05 -6.67 5.79
CA ALA A 138 -25.23 -6.59 4.92
C ALA A 138 -24.89 -5.84 3.62
N PRO A 139 -25.67 -6.05 2.54
CA PRO A 139 -25.52 -5.28 1.31
C PRO A 139 -25.60 -3.78 1.55
N TYR A 140 -24.95 -3.01 0.68
CA TYR A 140 -25.02 -1.56 0.73
C TYR A 140 -26.46 -1.07 0.56
N GLU A 141 -26.78 0.08 1.16
CA GLU A 141 -28.11 0.68 1.03
C GLU A 141 -28.52 0.83 -0.45
N GLY A 142 -29.77 0.46 -0.74
CA GLY A 142 -30.36 0.47 -2.08
C GLY A 142 -30.08 -0.79 -2.92
N GLU A 143 -29.25 -1.73 -2.45
CA GLU A 143 -29.05 -3.02 -3.09
C GLU A 143 -30.06 -4.06 -2.60
N ASP A 144 -30.26 -5.11 -3.40
CA ASP A 144 -31.07 -6.27 -3.00
C ASP A 144 -30.44 -7.01 -1.81
N ALA A 145 -31.25 -7.54 -0.89
CA ALA A 145 -30.75 -8.19 0.33
C ALA A 145 -30.13 -9.58 0.07
N GLU A 146 -30.53 -10.27 -1.00
CA GLU A 146 -30.08 -11.63 -1.32
C GLU A 146 -28.94 -11.62 -2.36
N GLU A 147 -28.96 -10.67 -3.30
CA GLU A 147 -27.98 -10.60 -4.40
C GLU A 147 -27.12 -9.32 -4.41
N GLY A 148 -27.36 -8.42 -3.46
CA GLY A 148 -26.71 -7.12 -3.41
C GLY A 148 -25.22 -7.19 -3.05
N ASN A 149 -24.50 -6.18 -3.51
CA ASN A 149 -23.09 -6.02 -3.17
C ASN A 149 -22.94 -5.64 -1.68
N ALA A 150 -22.23 -6.47 -0.91
CA ALA A 150 -21.84 -6.17 0.48
C ALA A 150 -20.36 -5.75 0.61
N GLY A 151 -19.63 -5.65 -0.51
CA GLY A 151 -18.22 -5.30 -0.56
C GLY A 151 -17.32 -6.44 -1.02
N LEU A 152 -16.01 -6.26 -0.85
CA LEU A 152 -14.99 -7.19 -1.30
C LEU A 152 -14.11 -7.64 -0.14
N ASN A 153 -14.03 -8.95 0.08
CA ASN A 153 -12.99 -9.55 0.92
C ASN A 153 -11.69 -9.60 0.10
N VAL A 154 -10.81 -8.63 0.32
CA VAL A 154 -9.53 -8.51 -0.37
C VAL A 154 -8.59 -9.60 0.12
N THR A 155 -8.40 -9.69 1.43
CA THR A 155 -7.52 -10.70 2.03
C THR A 155 -8.25 -11.38 3.18
N SER A 156 -8.32 -12.72 3.12
CA SER A 156 -8.96 -13.49 4.20
C SER A 156 -8.30 -13.24 5.56
N ILE A 157 -9.11 -13.17 6.61
CA ILE A 157 -8.65 -13.04 8.00
C ILE A 157 -7.69 -14.19 8.38
N ALA A 158 -7.93 -15.40 7.86
CA ALA A 158 -7.06 -16.55 8.10
C ALA A 158 -5.63 -16.28 7.57
N HIS A 159 -5.51 -15.75 6.35
CA HIS A 159 -4.22 -15.38 5.78
C HIS A 159 -3.58 -14.22 6.54
N ILE A 160 -4.33 -13.14 6.85
CA ILE A 160 -3.81 -12.02 7.64
C ILE A 160 -3.27 -12.50 8.99
N LYS A 161 -3.98 -13.39 9.70
CA LYS A 161 -3.52 -13.95 10.98
C LYS A 161 -2.24 -14.77 10.84
N ALA A 162 -2.14 -15.59 9.79
CA ALA A 162 -0.95 -16.38 9.52
C ALA A 162 0.27 -15.49 9.26
N GLU A 163 0.10 -14.48 8.40
CA GLU A 163 1.17 -13.52 8.09
C GLU A 163 1.50 -12.60 9.27
N ALA A 164 0.53 -12.23 10.10
CA ALA A 164 0.75 -11.47 11.33
C ALA A 164 1.65 -12.24 12.31
N ARG A 165 1.38 -13.54 12.49
CA ARG A 165 2.22 -14.41 13.32
C ARG A 165 3.64 -14.51 12.76
N ALA A 166 3.77 -14.81 11.47
CA ALA A 166 5.07 -14.92 10.83
C ALA A 166 5.85 -13.59 10.80
N GLY A 167 5.14 -12.46 10.70
CA GLY A 167 5.72 -11.12 10.79
C GLY A 167 6.23 -10.81 12.19
N ALA A 168 5.42 -11.09 13.22
CA ALA A 168 5.81 -10.88 14.62
C ALA A 168 7.04 -11.73 15.01
N GLU A 169 7.09 -13.00 14.57
CA GLU A 169 8.26 -13.87 14.75
C GLU A 169 9.53 -13.33 14.08
N ALA A 170 9.38 -12.56 13.00
CA ALA A 170 10.47 -11.88 12.30
C ALA A 170 10.75 -10.46 12.83
N GLY A 171 10.09 -10.03 13.91
CA GLY A 171 10.24 -8.68 14.47
C GLY A 171 9.66 -7.57 13.58
N LEU A 172 8.65 -7.89 12.76
CA LEU A 172 7.94 -6.94 11.90
C LEU A 172 6.59 -6.55 12.52
N SER A 173 6.22 -5.28 12.36
CA SER A 173 4.88 -4.79 12.70
C SER A 173 3.90 -4.98 11.53
N LEU A 174 2.60 -5.00 11.81
CA LEU A 174 1.55 -5.14 10.80
C LEU A 174 0.49 -4.06 11.00
N ALA A 175 0.16 -3.36 9.92
CA ALA A 175 -1.01 -2.50 9.82
C ALA A 175 -2.01 -3.10 8.83
N VAL A 176 -3.27 -3.22 9.26
CA VAL A 176 -4.35 -3.79 8.43
C VAL A 176 -5.35 -2.68 8.11
N HIS A 177 -5.60 -2.46 6.83
CA HIS A 177 -6.73 -1.65 6.37
C HIS A 177 -8.02 -2.45 6.51
N ALA A 178 -9.01 -1.87 7.19
CA ALA A 178 -10.36 -2.38 7.34
C ALA A 178 -11.32 -1.18 7.44
N ILE A 179 -12.35 -1.11 6.59
CA ILE A 179 -13.35 -0.02 6.61
C ILE A 179 -14.72 -0.53 7.07
N GLY A 180 -15.20 -1.62 6.46
CA GLY A 180 -16.52 -2.19 6.73
C GLY A 180 -16.64 -2.94 8.04
#